data_AF-A0A3Q9RT91-F1
#
_entry.id   AF-A0A3Q9RT91-F1
#
_cell.length_a   1.000
_cell.length_b   1.000
_cell.length_c   1.000
_cell.angle_alpha   90.00
_cell.angle_beta   90.00
_cell.angle_gamma   90.00
#
_symmetry.space_group_name_H-M   'P 1'
#
loop_
_entity.id
_entity.type
_entity.pdbx_description
1 polymer ?
#
loop_
_entity_poly.entity_id
_entity_poly.type
_entity_poly.pdbx_seq_one_letter_code
_entity_poly.pdbx_strand_id
1 'polypeptide(L)'
;MKKSIIFILLICTIVLTACSEEESSSKNNEEQTITDDKSVIVEKNESDEEGENQPLPYDESDFKRPLTDVEKMMLDYNGIYSGSNYSEEDLYKKIDQLPPNLTEQEYYDKLLNLLKEDYSSEVETLVNFDDVINVNLERPDENIDTTIKNIRYVILLDASGSMFGQINGITKMEAAKESIEEFAQGLPSDSSISLRAYGNKGSNKQEDKLLSCSSTEEVYSGNFNKEEFNKSLGSIQPSGWTPIALALESIKNDINDNEKVIVYVVSDGIETCGGDPVEVVKELKESGIDITVNIIGFDIDDNGQRLLKEVSDEGNGEFKNVNSQQELNKYLRQQYEVQQYKWSNWKDSGVEQATQISDEKKLQIVDIEDEIKNIANTEYEHLINAHAYLEKTFEESNIDFDEIASLINERYSKISKYARDTSESIRSNIMMNNSEEIRNYNEEGDNKVNENIIEKSKVNE
;
A
#
# COMPACT_ATOMS: atom_id res chain seq x y z
N MET A 1 -51.66 -29.47 4.39
CA MET A 1 -52.47 -28.89 5.49
C MET A 1 -51.57 -28.71 6.72
N LYS A 2 -51.36 -27.44 7.10
CA LYS A 2 -51.01 -26.84 8.41
C LYS A 2 -50.58 -27.76 9.58
N LYS A 3 -49.48 -27.36 10.27
CA LYS A 3 -49.43 -26.79 11.65
C LYS A 3 -47.96 -26.69 12.12
N SER A 4 -47.40 -25.47 12.26
CA SER A 4 -47.28 -24.64 13.51
C SER A 4 -46.23 -25.19 14.48
N ILE A 5 -45.05 -24.57 14.61
CA ILE A 5 -44.68 -23.39 15.43
C ILE A 5 -44.89 -23.64 16.94
N ILE A 6 -43.77 -23.68 17.69
CA ILE A 6 -43.55 -23.10 19.04
C ILE A 6 -42.01 -22.99 19.20
N PHE A 7 -41.48 -21.77 19.30
CA PHE A 7 -40.12 -21.54 19.82
C PHE A 7 -40.27 -20.52 20.96
N ILE A 8 -39.78 -20.93 22.13
CA ILE A 8 -39.98 -20.26 23.41
C ILE A 8 -38.87 -19.21 23.61
N LEU A 9 -39.33 -18.02 23.97
CA LEU A 9 -38.58 -16.82 24.32
C LEU A 9 -38.16 -16.94 25.80
N LEU A 10 -36.87 -16.87 26.13
CA LEU A 10 -36.40 -16.76 27.51
C LEU A 10 -35.53 -15.50 27.68
N ILE A 11 -36.16 -14.50 28.29
CA ILE A 11 -35.59 -13.27 28.85
C ILE A 11 -34.93 -13.62 30.19
N CYS A 12 -33.71 -13.12 30.44
CA CYS A 12 -33.18 -12.98 31.80
C CYS A 12 -32.39 -11.67 31.91
N THR A 13 -33.07 -10.65 32.41
CA THR A 13 -32.54 -9.43 33.00
C THR A 13 -32.05 -9.72 34.43
N ILE A 14 -30.84 -9.28 34.77
CA ILE A 14 -30.39 -9.17 36.18
C ILE A 14 -29.88 -7.74 36.37
N VAL A 15 -30.63 -6.99 37.18
CA VAL A 15 -30.22 -5.73 37.81
C VAL A 15 -30.09 -6.04 39.30
N LEU A 16 -28.94 -5.76 39.92
CA LEU A 16 -28.85 -5.44 41.34
C LEU A 16 -27.66 -4.49 41.59
N THR A 17 -28.00 -3.40 42.26
CA THR A 17 -27.19 -2.29 42.79
C THR A 17 -26.59 -2.62 44.17
N ALA A 18 -25.46 -2.01 44.53
CA ALA A 18 -25.13 -1.61 45.91
C ALA A 18 -23.90 -0.69 45.99
N CYS A 19 -24.03 0.40 46.77
CA CYS A 19 -23.02 1.39 47.16
C CYS A 19 -22.07 0.88 48.26
N SER A 20 -20.89 1.50 48.39
CA SER A 20 -20.31 1.84 49.72
C SER A 20 -19.33 3.00 49.64
N GLU A 21 -19.45 3.92 50.60
CA GLU A 21 -18.58 5.07 50.88
C GLU A 21 -17.66 4.78 52.08
N GLU A 22 -16.53 5.53 52.12
CA GLU A 22 -15.70 5.98 53.25
C GLU A 22 -14.33 5.35 53.65
N GLU A 23 -13.38 6.30 53.73
CA GLU A 23 -12.17 6.49 54.58
C GLU A 23 -10.72 6.15 54.14
N SER A 24 -10.04 7.22 53.68
CA SER A 24 -8.74 7.80 54.11
C SER A 24 -7.40 7.00 54.12
N SER A 25 -6.41 7.45 53.32
CA SER A 25 -5.27 8.29 53.79
C SER A 25 -3.99 8.22 52.91
N SER A 26 -3.35 9.39 52.78
CA SER A 26 -1.91 9.68 52.47
C SER A 26 -1.40 9.89 51.02
N LYS A 27 -1.32 11.18 50.64
CA LYS A 27 -0.15 11.97 50.15
C LYS A 27 0.88 11.29 49.20
N ASN A 28 1.01 11.75 47.95
CA ASN A 28 1.79 12.92 47.50
C ASN A 28 1.95 12.95 45.95
N ASN A 29 1.74 14.14 45.37
CA ASN A 29 2.33 14.76 44.16
C ASN A 29 2.64 13.93 42.91
N GLU A 30 1.96 14.25 41.80
CA GLU A 30 2.60 14.90 40.63
C GLU A 30 1.52 15.48 39.71
N GLU A 31 1.75 16.70 39.23
CA GLU A 31 0.90 17.48 38.32
C GLU A 31 0.79 16.79 36.95
N GLN A 32 -0.44 16.67 36.44
CA GLN A 32 -0.72 16.58 35.02
C GLN A 32 -1.83 17.60 34.70
N THR A 33 -1.40 18.75 34.21
CA THR A 33 -2.23 19.78 33.59
C THR A 33 -2.89 19.22 32.33
N ILE A 34 -4.22 19.17 32.37
CA ILE A 34 -5.10 19.11 31.22
C ILE A 34 -4.98 20.47 30.53
N THR A 35 -4.59 20.48 29.26
CA THR A 35 -4.58 21.68 28.42
C THR A 35 -6.01 21.97 27.99
N ASP A 36 -6.63 22.95 28.63
CA ASP A 36 -7.82 23.63 28.15
C ASP A 36 -7.49 24.40 26.86
N ASP A 37 -8.34 24.18 25.86
CA ASP A 37 -8.40 24.85 24.59
C ASP A 37 -8.72 26.35 24.78
N LYS A 38 -7.92 27.22 24.18
CA LYS A 38 -8.06 28.67 24.30
C LYS A 38 -8.86 29.20 23.11
N SER A 39 -10.17 29.28 23.27
CA SER A 39 -10.98 30.21 22.47
C SER A 39 -10.60 31.65 22.86
N VAL A 40 -10.05 32.41 21.92
CA VAL A 40 -9.67 33.82 22.14
C VAL A 40 -10.91 34.68 21.98
N ILE A 41 -11.64 34.89 23.08
CA ILE A 41 -12.72 35.88 23.15
C ILE A 41 -12.08 37.26 23.36
N VAL A 42 -12.11 38.12 22.33
CA VAL A 42 -11.72 39.53 22.47
C VAL A 42 -12.97 40.39 22.64
N GLU A 43 -13.21 40.91 23.85
CA GLU A 43 -14.22 41.95 24.09
C GLU A 43 -13.84 43.23 23.34
N LYS A 44 -14.69 43.66 22.39
CA LYS A 44 -14.55 44.94 21.69
C LYS A 44 -15.01 46.08 22.63
N ASN A 45 -14.06 46.85 23.16
CA ASN A 45 -14.38 48.10 23.85
C ASN A 45 -14.84 49.16 22.85
N GLU A 46 -15.96 49.83 23.16
CA GLU A 46 -16.54 50.93 22.38
C GLU A 46 -15.77 52.23 22.60
N SER A 47 -14.62 52.36 21.95
CA SER A 47 -14.05 53.63 21.48
C SER A 47 -12.71 53.29 20.86
N ASP A 48 -12.60 53.31 19.54
CA ASP A 48 -11.45 53.85 18.80
C ASP A 48 -11.66 53.67 17.29
N GLU A 49 -11.13 54.66 16.57
CA GLU A 49 -11.24 54.94 15.14
C GLU A 49 -10.66 53.83 14.24
N GLU A 50 -11.18 53.75 13.00
CA GLU A 50 -10.65 53.09 11.79
C GLU A 50 -9.48 52.09 11.95
N GLY A 51 -9.81 50.80 11.87
CA GLY A 51 -8.88 49.69 12.06
C GLY A 51 -7.97 49.38 10.86
N GLU A 52 -6.68 49.66 11.02
CA GLU A 52 -5.59 48.85 10.46
C GLU A 52 -4.75 48.34 11.65
N ASN A 53 -4.55 47.02 11.75
CA ASN A 53 -3.76 46.25 12.74
C ASN A 53 -4.49 45.58 13.93
N GLN A 54 -5.63 44.91 13.72
CA GLN A 54 -5.96 43.77 14.60
C GLN A 54 -5.34 42.48 14.02
N PRO A 55 -4.70 41.62 14.83
CA PRO A 55 -4.18 40.34 14.36
C PRO A 55 -5.33 39.48 13.83
N LEU A 56 -5.07 38.58 12.88
CA LEU A 56 -6.06 37.59 12.46
C LEU A 56 -6.27 36.55 13.58
N PRO A 57 -7.48 35.98 13.74
CA PRO A 57 -7.73 34.91 14.70
C PRO A 57 -7.15 33.54 14.27
N TYR A 58 -6.55 33.47 13.08
CA TYR A 58 -5.90 32.29 12.50
C TYR A 58 -4.53 32.64 11.91
N ASP A 59 -3.66 31.64 11.72
CA ASP A 59 -2.39 31.78 10.99
C ASP A 59 -2.59 31.39 9.53
N GLU A 60 -2.26 32.27 8.58
CA GLU A 60 -2.40 31.97 7.15
C GLU A 60 -1.49 30.83 6.68
N SER A 61 -0.41 30.51 7.42
CA SER A 61 0.51 29.44 7.08
C SER A 61 -0.01 28.04 7.39
N ASP A 62 -1.10 27.93 8.17
CA ASP A 62 -1.74 26.65 8.49
C ASP A 62 -2.55 26.10 7.30
N PHE A 63 -2.80 26.91 6.25
CA PHE A 63 -3.65 26.54 5.13
C PHE A 63 -2.83 26.19 3.87
N LYS A 64 -3.17 25.06 3.22
CA LYS A 64 -2.48 24.57 2.00
C LYS A 64 -2.59 25.50 0.79
N ARG A 65 -3.49 26.49 0.84
CA ARG A 65 -3.74 27.47 -0.22
C ARG A 65 -4.27 28.78 0.35
N PRO A 66 -4.23 29.88 -0.42
CA PRO A 66 -4.92 31.11 -0.06
C PRO A 66 -6.42 30.88 0.20
N LEU A 67 -6.93 31.52 1.26
CA LEU A 67 -8.33 31.49 1.65
C LEU A 67 -9.19 32.36 0.74
N THR A 68 -10.38 31.86 0.42
CA THR A 68 -11.46 32.59 -0.26
C THR A 68 -12.12 33.59 0.69
N ASP A 69 -12.87 34.55 0.13
CA ASP A 69 -13.56 35.56 0.96
C ASP A 69 -14.60 34.94 1.90
N VAL A 70 -15.26 33.85 1.50
CA VAL A 70 -16.22 33.14 2.36
C VAL A 70 -15.51 32.42 3.50
N GLU A 71 -14.34 31.83 3.24
CA GLU A 71 -13.52 31.19 4.29
C GLU A 71 -13.03 32.23 5.31
N LYS A 72 -12.48 33.36 4.84
CA LYS A 72 -12.08 34.47 5.71
C LYS A 72 -13.25 35.00 6.53
N MET A 73 -14.44 35.09 5.92
CA MET A 73 -15.66 35.53 6.59
C MET A 73 -16.10 34.56 7.72
N MET A 74 -15.91 33.26 7.54
CA MET A 74 -16.23 32.24 8.56
C MET A 74 -15.16 32.16 9.64
N LEU A 75 -13.89 32.34 9.28
CA LEU A 75 -12.74 32.26 10.19
C LEU A 75 -12.48 33.55 10.98
N ASP A 76 -13.22 34.61 10.74
CA ASP A 76 -13.07 35.86 11.49
C ASP A 76 -13.49 35.67 12.98
N TYR A 77 -13.24 36.65 13.85
CA TYR A 77 -13.46 36.56 15.31
C TYR A 77 -14.87 36.12 15.75
N ASN A 78 -14.96 35.05 16.53
CA ASN A 78 -16.22 34.52 17.05
C ASN A 78 -17.02 35.55 17.86
N GLY A 79 -18.34 35.41 17.83
CA GLY A 79 -19.26 36.20 18.62
C GLY A 79 -19.12 35.93 20.12
N ILE A 80 -19.38 36.95 20.94
CA ILE A 80 -19.30 36.85 22.41
C ILE A 80 -20.18 35.71 22.97
N TYR A 81 -21.30 35.43 22.32
CA TYR A 81 -22.28 34.42 22.71
C TYR A 81 -22.28 33.20 21.78
N SER A 82 -21.16 32.92 21.11
CA SER A 82 -20.99 31.70 20.30
C SER A 82 -20.98 30.43 21.16
N GLY A 83 -21.52 29.35 20.59
CA GLY A 83 -21.50 28.01 21.14
C GLY A 83 -22.09 27.93 22.54
N SER A 84 -21.33 27.37 23.48
CA SER A 84 -21.80 27.19 24.87
C SER A 84 -22.03 28.49 25.65
N ASN A 85 -21.59 29.64 25.12
CA ASN A 85 -21.79 30.96 25.72
C ASN A 85 -23.15 31.57 25.35
N TYR A 86 -23.96 30.91 24.52
CA TYR A 86 -25.26 31.42 24.12
C TYR A 86 -26.22 31.58 25.32
N SER A 87 -26.76 32.78 25.47
CA SER A 87 -27.74 33.15 26.50
C SER A 87 -28.70 34.18 25.93
N GLU A 88 -29.96 33.78 25.72
CA GLU A 88 -31.02 34.70 25.25
C GLU A 88 -31.14 35.93 26.16
N GLU A 89 -31.06 35.72 27.47
CA GLU A 89 -31.19 36.80 28.46
C GLU A 89 -30.07 37.85 28.31
N ASP A 90 -28.83 37.41 28.16
CA ASP A 90 -27.69 38.32 28.08
C ASP A 90 -27.52 38.92 26.69
N LEU A 91 -27.94 38.18 25.65
CA LEU A 91 -28.10 38.69 24.29
C LEU A 91 -29.09 39.86 24.27
N TYR A 92 -30.29 39.67 24.80
CA TYR A 92 -31.33 40.71 24.79
C TYR A 92 -30.92 41.95 25.59
N LYS A 93 -30.24 41.79 26.72
CA LYS A 93 -29.64 42.93 27.46
C LYS A 93 -28.65 43.73 26.63
N LYS A 94 -27.85 43.07 25.77
CA LYS A 94 -26.93 43.77 24.86
C LYS A 94 -27.69 44.48 23.73
N ILE A 95 -28.75 43.86 23.21
CA ILE A 95 -29.61 44.48 22.19
C ILE A 95 -30.30 45.74 22.76
N ASP A 96 -30.82 45.68 23.98
CA ASP A 96 -31.45 46.84 24.66
C ASP A 96 -30.50 48.04 24.82
N GLN A 97 -29.18 47.81 24.78
CA GLN A 97 -28.14 48.84 24.91
C GLN A 97 -27.73 49.46 23.57
N LEU A 98 -28.21 48.95 22.43
CA LEU A 98 -27.83 49.46 21.12
C LEU A 98 -28.43 50.85 20.85
N PRO A 99 -27.68 51.76 20.18
CA PRO A 99 -28.22 53.05 19.77
C PRO A 99 -29.37 52.89 18.77
N PRO A 100 -30.49 53.63 18.91
CA PRO A 100 -31.66 53.46 18.05
C PRO A 100 -31.48 53.98 16.60
N ASN A 101 -30.37 54.65 16.31
CA ASN A 101 -30.13 55.40 15.07
C ASN A 101 -29.00 54.81 14.21
N LEU A 102 -28.69 53.53 14.38
CA LEU A 102 -27.77 52.80 13.50
C LEU A 102 -28.43 52.49 12.16
N THR A 103 -27.60 52.33 11.14
CA THR A 103 -28.00 51.76 9.84
C THR A 103 -28.27 50.26 9.95
N GLU A 104 -28.97 49.70 8.97
CA GLU A 104 -29.31 48.28 8.88
C GLU A 104 -28.04 47.41 8.88
N GLN A 105 -27.01 47.82 8.12
CA GLN A 105 -25.71 47.15 8.10
C GLN A 105 -25.02 47.20 9.46
N GLU A 106 -25.04 48.34 10.15
CA GLU A 106 -24.41 48.47 11.48
C GLU A 106 -25.14 47.61 12.52
N TYR A 107 -26.46 47.50 12.48
CA TYR A 107 -27.20 46.57 13.33
C TYR A 107 -26.83 45.12 13.05
N TYR A 108 -26.80 44.73 11.77
CA TYR A 108 -26.38 43.40 11.37
C TYR A 108 -24.95 43.08 11.85
N ASP A 109 -23.99 43.99 11.67
CA ASP A 109 -22.62 43.82 12.14
C ASP A 109 -22.56 43.70 13.67
N LYS A 110 -23.38 44.47 14.41
CA LYS A 110 -23.49 44.34 15.88
C LYS A 110 -24.03 42.98 16.28
N LEU A 111 -25.05 42.45 15.59
CA LEU A 111 -25.58 41.11 15.85
C LEU A 111 -24.53 40.01 15.56
N LEU A 112 -23.77 40.11 14.46
CA LEU A 112 -22.69 39.18 14.16
C LEU A 112 -21.57 39.21 15.21
N ASN A 113 -21.17 40.39 15.69
CA ASN A 113 -20.17 40.49 16.78
C ASN A 113 -20.64 39.81 18.08
N LEU A 114 -21.94 39.60 18.25
CA LEU A 114 -22.50 38.89 19.39
C LEU A 114 -22.65 37.39 19.12
N LEU A 115 -23.01 36.99 17.89
CA LEU A 115 -23.56 35.66 17.61
C LEU A 115 -22.83 34.84 16.56
N LYS A 116 -21.77 35.36 15.91
CA LYS A 116 -21.02 34.60 14.91
C LYS A 116 -20.47 33.32 15.52
N GLU A 117 -20.80 32.19 14.92
CA GLU A 117 -20.36 30.89 15.43
C GLU A 117 -18.94 30.55 14.98
N ASP A 118 -18.32 29.59 15.67
CA ASP A 118 -16.98 29.08 15.36
C ASP A 118 -17.04 28.04 14.24
N TYR A 119 -16.35 28.31 13.13
CA TYR A 119 -16.22 27.39 11.98
C TYR A 119 -14.78 26.89 11.80
N SER A 120 -13.87 27.24 12.73
CA SER A 120 -12.43 27.19 12.49
C SER A 120 -11.94 25.79 12.18
N SER A 121 -12.36 24.82 12.99
CA SER A 121 -12.00 23.40 12.86
C SER A 121 -12.41 22.82 11.51
N GLU A 122 -13.66 23.03 11.11
CA GLU A 122 -14.24 22.42 9.91
C GLU A 122 -13.68 23.07 8.64
N VAL A 123 -13.50 24.40 8.64
CA VAL A 123 -12.92 25.13 7.51
C VAL A 123 -11.45 24.78 7.34
N GLU A 124 -10.67 24.73 8.42
CA GLU A 124 -9.27 24.27 8.37
C GLU A 124 -9.19 22.85 7.80
N THR A 125 -10.03 21.95 8.29
CA THR A 125 -10.08 20.56 7.81
C THR A 125 -10.40 20.47 6.32
N LEU A 126 -11.43 21.18 5.82
CA LEU A 126 -11.78 21.17 4.39
C LEU A 126 -10.66 21.77 3.53
N VAL A 127 -10.09 22.89 3.96
CA VAL A 127 -9.02 23.55 3.20
C VAL A 127 -7.81 22.62 3.14
N ASN A 128 -7.46 21.92 4.21
CA ASN A 128 -6.28 21.07 4.29
C ASN A 128 -6.51 19.61 3.89
N PHE A 129 -7.74 19.23 3.53
CA PHE A 129 -8.08 17.83 3.28
C PHE A 129 -7.18 17.17 2.22
N ASP A 130 -6.66 16.00 2.55
CA ASP A 130 -5.88 15.16 1.64
C ASP A 130 -6.82 14.25 0.83
N ASP A 131 -7.00 14.57 -0.45
CA ASP A 131 -7.83 13.82 -1.38
C ASP A 131 -7.07 12.70 -2.10
N VAL A 132 -5.79 12.47 -1.81
CA VAL A 132 -4.97 11.42 -2.42
C VAL A 132 -5.37 10.04 -1.87
N ILE A 133 -5.38 9.03 -2.75
CA ILE A 133 -5.59 7.62 -2.42
C ILE A 133 -4.24 6.92 -2.44
N ASN A 134 -3.77 6.48 -1.28
CA ASN A 134 -2.50 5.78 -1.14
C ASN A 134 -2.76 4.35 -0.67
N VAL A 135 -2.51 3.36 -1.52
CA VAL A 135 -2.56 1.95 -1.14
C VAL A 135 -1.14 1.42 -1.01
N ASN A 136 -0.81 0.85 0.15
CA ASN A 136 0.50 0.27 0.41
C ASN A 136 0.39 -1.25 0.51
N LEU A 137 0.56 -1.93 -0.64
CA LEU A 137 0.58 -3.37 -0.73
C LEU A 137 1.91 -3.84 -1.28
N GLU A 138 2.59 -4.71 -0.53
CA GLU A 138 3.81 -5.37 -0.99
C GLU A 138 3.54 -6.11 -2.30
N ARG A 139 4.29 -5.76 -3.34
CA ARG A 139 4.20 -6.42 -4.65
C ARG A 139 4.67 -7.88 -4.52
N PRO A 140 4.10 -8.81 -5.31
CA PRO A 140 4.53 -10.22 -5.29
C PRO A 140 6.02 -10.44 -5.59
N ASP A 141 6.65 -9.49 -6.30
CA ASP A 141 8.07 -9.49 -6.63
C ASP A 141 8.92 -8.55 -5.77
N GLU A 142 8.36 -7.86 -4.76
CA GLU A 142 9.08 -6.82 -4.00
C GLU A 142 10.15 -7.36 -3.03
N ASN A 143 10.27 -8.69 -2.90
CA ASN A 143 11.46 -9.35 -2.33
C ASN A 143 12.54 -9.68 -3.40
N ILE A 144 12.43 -9.07 -4.57
CA ILE A 144 13.47 -8.98 -5.60
C ILE A 144 13.88 -7.51 -5.65
N ASP A 145 15.01 -7.21 -5.01
CA ASP A 145 15.59 -5.86 -4.94
C ASP A 145 15.59 -5.18 -6.32
N THR A 146 14.80 -4.11 -6.45
CA THR A 146 14.58 -3.36 -7.70
C THR A 146 15.75 -2.44 -8.07
N THR A 147 16.82 -2.39 -7.27
CA THR A 147 18.12 -1.86 -7.71
C THR A 147 18.88 -2.82 -8.61
N ILE A 148 18.48 -4.10 -8.66
CA ILE A 148 19.08 -5.13 -9.51
C ILE A 148 18.40 -5.09 -10.88
N LYS A 149 18.93 -4.23 -11.76
CA LYS A 149 18.50 -4.14 -13.17
C LYS A 149 18.83 -5.39 -14.01
N ASN A 150 19.60 -6.35 -13.49
CA ASN A 150 20.11 -7.49 -14.25
C ASN A 150 19.90 -8.80 -13.48
N ILE A 151 18.83 -9.53 -13.79
CA ILE A 151 18.67 -10.92 -13.35
C ILE A 151 19.46 -11.82 -14.31
N ARG A 152 20.32 -12.68 -13.76
CA ARG A 152 21.03 -13.73 -14.49
C ARG A 152 20.53 -15.10 -14.07
N TYR A 153 20.05 -15.86 -15.03
CA TYR A 153 19.71 -17.27 -14.86
C TYR A 153 20.95 -18.12 -15.19
N VAL A 154 21.41 -18.94 -14.25
CA VAL A 154 22.56 -19.83 -14.47
C VAL A 154 22.09 -21.27 -14.44
N ILE A 155 22.25 -21.98 -15.55
CA ILE A 155 21.91 -23.40 -15.66
C ILE A 155 23.19 -24.20 -15.50
N LEU A 156 23.30 -24.95 -14.41
CA LEU A 156 24.37 -25.90 -14.18
C LEU A 156 23.88 -27.29 -14.58
N LEU A 157 24.27 -27.74 -15.77
CA LEU A 157 23.89 -29.05 -16.29
C LEU A 157 24.96 -30.09 -15.94
N ASP A 158 24.55 -31.09 -15.15
CA ASP A 158 25.32 -32.30 -14.92
C ASP A 158 25.49 -33.04 -16.24
N ALA A 159 26.74 -33.21 -16.64
CA ALA A 159 27.13 -33.99 -17.80
C ALA A 159 28.07 -35.12 -17.35
N SER A 160 27.87 -35.64 -16.14
CA SER A 160 28.54 -36.84 -15.64
C SER A 160 28.12 -38.09 -16.41
N GLY A 161 28.88 -39.18 -16.27
CA GLY A 161 28.59 -40.43 -16.98
C GLY A 161 27.24 -41.09 -16.61
N SER A 162 26.68 -40.80 -15.43
CA SER A 162 25.37 -41.32 -15.01
C SER A 162 24.22 -40.80 -15.87
N MET A 163 24.39 -39.63 -16.49
CA MET A 163 23.42 -39.03 -17.41
C MET A 163 23.23 -39.79 -18.73
N PHE A 164 24.08 -40.80 -19.03
CA PHE A 164 23.81 -41.80 -20.07
C PHE A 164 22.72 -42.81 -19.69
N GLY A 165 22.37 -42.89 -18.40
CA GLY A 165 21.28 -43.72 -17.92
C GLY A 165 19.98 -43.41 -18.68
N GLN A 166 19.14 -44.43 -18.84
CA GLN A 166 17.88 -44.26 -19.55
C GLN A 166 16.71 -44.06 -18.59
N ILE A 167 15.81 -43.17 -18.99
CA ILE A 167 14.52 -42.96 -18.35
C ILE A 167 13.45 -42.94 -19.44
N ASN A 168 12.44 -43.82 -19.31
CA ASN A 168 11.34 -43.93 -20.29
C ASN A 168 11.77 -44.08 -21.77
N GLY A 169 12.94 -44.69 -22.02
CA GLY A 169 13.44 -44.99 -23.37
C GLY A 169 14.32 -43.93 -24.02
N ILE A 170 14.53 -42.76 -23.38
CA ILE A 170 15.53 -41.75 -23.76
C ILE A 170 16.60 -41.65 -22.66
N THR A 171 17.74 -41.05 -22.97
CA THR A 171 18.78 -40.79 -21.94
C THR A 171 18.35 -39.66 -21.00
N LYS A 172 18.84 -39.67 -19.76
CA LYS A 172 18.62 -38.58 -18.79
C LYS A 172 19.15 -37.25 -19.34
N MET A 173 20.27 -37.27 -20.07
CA MET A 173 20.81 -36.09 -20.77
C MET A 173 19.84 -35.55 -21.83
N GLU A 174 19.24 -36.40 -22.68
CA GLU A 174 18.26 -35.95 -23.66
C GLU A 174 17.06 -35.28 -22.98
N ALA A 175 16.52 -35.91 -21.93
CA ALA A 175 15.41 -35.33 -21.16
C ALA A 175 15.78 -33.97 -20.51
N ALA A 176 16.98 -33.88 -19.92
CA ALA A 176 17.45 -32.64 -19.31
C ALA A 176 17.63 -31.52 -20.35
N LYS A 177 18.19 -31.84 -21.53
CA LYS A 177 18.37 -30.86 -22.60
C LYS A 177 17.04 -30.33 -23.13
N GLU A 178 16.07 -31.20 -23.40
CA GLU A 178 14.75 -30.76 -23.88
C GLU A 178 14.09 -29.80 -22.88
N SER A 179 14.08 -30.15 -21.59
CA SER A 179 13.51 -29.26 -20.56
C SER A 179 14.31 -27.97 -20.35
N ILE A 180 15.63 -27.99 -20.47
CA ILE A 180 16.47 -26.78 -20.39
C ILE A 180 16.22 -25.85 -21.57
N GLU A 181 16.07 -26.40 -22.78
CA GLU A 181 15.72 -25.64 -23.98
C GLU A 181 14.36 -24.95 -23.81
N GLU A 182 13.34 -25.66 -23.32
CA GLU A 182 12.02 -25.09 -23.05
C GLU A 182 12.07 -24.02 -21.96
N PHE A 183 12.78 -24.28 -20.85
CA PHE A 183 12.95 -23.33 -19.75
C PHE A 183 13.63 -22.04 -20.23
N ALA A 184 14.71 -22.16 -21.00
CA ALA A 184 15.45 -21.02 -21.52
C ALA A 184 14.61 -20.13 -22.46
N GLN A 185 13.68 -20.72 -23.22
CA GLN A 185 12.72 -19.98 -24.05
C GLN A 185 11.70 -19.18 -23.22
N GLY A 186 11.41 -19.65 -22.00
CA GLY A 186 10.47 -19.06 -21.05
C GLY A 186 11.04 -17.96 -20.15
N LEU A 187 12.32 -17.60 -20.32
CA LEU A 187 12.93 -16.56 -19.51
C LEU A 187 12.48 -15.15 -19.95
N PRO A 188 12.34 -14.18 -19.02
CA PRO A 188 12.03 -12.80 -19.35
C PRO A 188 13.02 -12.23 -20.37
N SER A 189 12.54 -11.43 -21.33
CA SER A 189 13.37 -10.84 -22.40
C SER A 189 14.51 -9.95 -21.89
N ASP A 190 14.33 -9.40 -20.69
CA ASP A 190 15.24 -8.44 -20.06
C ASP A 190 16.21 -9.13 -19.08
N SER A 191 16.32 -10.46 -19.16
CA SER A 191 17.22 -11.27 -18.35
C SER A 191 18.37 -11.87 -19.18
N SER A 192 19.48 -12.16 -18.51
CA SER A 192 20.60 -12.90 -19.09
C SER A 192 20.56 -14.36 -18.66
N ILE A 193 21.08 -15.25 -19.51
CA ILE A 193 21.20 -16.68 -19.23
C ILE A 193 22.65 -17.14 -19.46
N SER A 194 23.13 -18.01 -18.57
CA SER A 194 24.35 -18.78 -18.74
C SER A 194 24.04 -20.27 -18.67
N LEU A 195 24.69 -21.07 -19.52
CA LEU A 195 24.65 -22.53 -19.48
C LEU A 195 26.06 -23.05 -19.27
N ARG A 196 26.27 -23.74 -18.15
CA ARG A 196 27.52 -24.38 -17.79
C ARG A 196 27.33 -25.88 -17.67
N ALA A 197 28.13 -26.63 -18.42
CA ALA A 197 28.24 -28.07 -18.28
C ALA A 197 29.35 -28.40 -17.27
N TYR A 198 29.13 -29.40 -16.42
CA TYR A 198 30.15 -29.91 -15.53
C TYR A 198 30.24 -31.43 -15.59
N GLY A 199 31.43 -31.96 -15.30
CA GLY A 199 31.69 -33.41 -15.39
C GLY A 199 31.97 -33.93 -16.80
N ASN A 200 31.81 -33.11 -17.84
CA ASN A 200 31.87 -33.50 -19.25
C ASN A 200 33.28 -33.79 -19.85
N LYS A 201 34.33 -33.96 -19.02
CA LYS A 201 35.69 -34.30 -19.49
C LYS A 201 36.17 -35.64 -18.94
N GLY A 202 37.01 -36.31 -19.72
CA GLY A 202 37.58 -37.61 -19.36
C GLY A 202 36.57 -38.74 -19.46
N SER A 203 36.68 -39.72 -18.58
CA SER A 203 35.76 -40.86 -18.47
C SER A 203 35.36 -41.10 -17.01
N ASN A 204 34.40 -42.00 -16.79
CA ASN A 204 33.99 -42.43 -15.45
C ASN A 204 35.01 -43.39 -14.78
N LYS A 205 36.22 -43.51 -15.33
CA LYS A 205 37.30 -44.28 -14.72
C LYS A 205 38.04 -43.45 -13.68
N GLN A 206 38.61 -44.13 -12.70
CA GLN A 206 39.36 -43.49 -11.61
C GLN A 206 40.58 -42.70 -12.12
N GLU A 207 41.22 -43.15 -13.19
CA GLU A 207 42.38 -42.48 -13.81
C GLU A 207 42.05 -41.08 -14.35
N ASP A 208 40.83 -40.87 -14.83
CA ASP A 208 40.36 -39.58 -15.37
C ASP A 208 39.61 -38.74 -14.32
N LYS A 209 39.44 -39.25 -13.09
CA LYS A 209 38.66 -38.57 -12.04
C LYS A 209 39.19 -37.17 -11.78
N LEU A 210 40.50 -37.01 -11.66
CA LEU A 210 41.10 -35.69 -11.44
C LEU A 210 40.79 -34.72 -12.58
N LEU A 211 40.85 -35.18 -13.83
CA LEU A 211 40.55 -34.36 -15.00
C LEU A 211 39.08 -33.92 -15.02
N SER A 212 38.17 -34.85 -14.75
CA SER A 212 36.74 -34.56 -14.73
C SER A 212 36.37 -33.59 -13.59
N CYS A 213 36.89 -33.88 -12.39
CA CYS A 213 36.64 -33.10 -11.18
C CYS A 213 37.26 -31.69 -11.18
N SER A 214 38.20 -31.41 -12.08
CA SER A 214 38.78 -30.07 -12.26
C SER A 214 38.21 -29.32 -13.46
N SER A 215 37.10 -29.80 -14.03
CA SER A 215 36.57 -29.27 -15.30
C SER A 215 35.10 -28.87 -15.22
N THR A 216 34.83 -27.64 -15.62
CA THR A 216 33.51 -27.10 -15.91
C THR A 216 33.65 -26.18 -17.13
N GLU A 217 32.60 -26.03 -17.92
CA GLU A 217 32.64 -25.28 -19.18
C GLU A 217 31.37 -24.46 -19.33
N GLU A 218 31.49 -23.13 -19.36
CA GLU A 218 30.41 -22.25 -19.80
C GLU A 218 30.32 -22.35 -21.33
N VAL A 219 29.23 -22.96 -21.81
CA VAL A 219 29.01 -23.19 -23.24
C VAL A 219 28.12 -22.12 -23.87
N TYR A 220 27.43 -21.32 -23.06
CA TYR A 220 26.57 -20.23 -23.49
C TYR A 220 26.52 -19.15 -22.41
N SER A 221 26.56 -17.87 -22.81
CA SER A 221 26.37 -16.73 -21.93
C SER A 221 25.82 -15.54 -22.71
N GLY A 222 24.77 -14.90 -22.21
CA GLY A 222 24.20 -13.69 -22.81
C GLY A 222 22.68 -13.67 -22.77
N ASN A 223 22.06 -12.80 -23.57
CA ASN A 223 20.62 -12.79 -23.74
C ASN A 223 20.21 -14.03 -24.55
N PHE A 224 19.08 -14.65 -24.19
CA PHE A 224 18.64 -15.88 -24.83
C PHE A 224 18.47 -15.72 -26.35
N ASN A 225 19.26 -16.49 -27.10
CA ASN A 225 19.17 -16.68 -28.55
C ASN A 225 18.94 -18.17 -28.81
N LYS A 226 17.75 -18.51 -29.31
CA LYS A 226 17.32 -19.90 -29.48
C LYS A 226 18.31 -20.74 -30.31
N GLU A 227 18.81 -20.23 -31.44
CA GLU A 227 19.70 -21.00 -32.32
C GLU A 227 21.06 -21.26 -31.67
N GLU A 228 21.66 -20.23 -31.08
CA GLU A 228 22.97 -20.33 -30.43
C GLU A 228 22.90 -21.18 -29.15
N PHE A 229 21.87 -20.98 -28.34
CA PHE A 229 21.65 -21.73 -27.10
C PHE A 229 21.46 -23.22 -27.38
N ASN A 230 20.59 -23.57 -28.33
CA ASN A 230 20.32 -24.96 -28.69
C ASN A 230 21.56 -25.65 -29.28
N LYS A 231 22.38 -24.91 -30.04
CA LYS A 231 23.64 -25.43 -30.55
C LYS A 231 24.63 -25.72 -29.41
N SER A 232 24.75 -24.82 -28.44
CA SER A 232 25.59 -25.03 -27.25
C SER A 232 25.10 -26.21 -26.42
N LEU A 233 23.81 -26.26 -26.12
CA LEU A 233 23.17 -27.35 -25.37
C LEU A 233 23.33 -28.71 -26.07
N GLY A 234 23.12 -28.75 -27.39
CA GLY A 234 23.31 -29.95 -28.22
C GLY A 234 24.74 -30.51 -28.17
N SER A 235 25.75 -29.66 -28.03
CA SER A 235 27.17 -30.06 -28.00
C SER A 235 27.59 -30.80 -26.73
N ILE A 236 26.84 -30.68 -25.64
CA ILE A 236 27.18 -31.29 -24.34
C ILE A 236 27.01 -32.80 -24.42
N GLN A 237 28.02 -33.57 -24.02
CA GLN A 237 27.95 -35.02 -23.99
C GLN A 237 28.27 -35.51 -22.58
N PRO A 238 27.50 -36.48 -22.04
CA PRO A 238 27.76 -36.99 -20.72
C PRO A 238 29.07 -37.79 -20.71
N SER A 239 29.90 -37.61 -19.69
CA SER A 239 31.14 -38.35 -19.45
C SER A 239 31.64 -38.07 -18.03
N GLY A 240 32.74 -38.65 -17.57
CA GLY A 240 33.33 -38.22 -16.29
C GLY A 240 32.49 -38.43 -15.03
N TRP A 241 32.67 -37.51 -14.08
CA TRP A 241 32.24 -37.50 -12.66
C TRP A 241 31.47 -36.21 -12.35
N THR A 242 30.89 -36.09 -11.16
CA THR A 242 29.92 -35.04 -10.77
C THR A 242 30.52 -34.00 -9.80
N PRO A 243 31.17 -32.92 -10.28
CA PRO A 243 31.70 -31.83 -9.45
C PRO A 243 30.71 -30.65 -9.28
N ILE A 244 29.65 -30.82 -8.48
CA ILE A 244 28.63 -29.79 -8.21
C ILE A 244 29.24 -28.56 -7.51
N ALA A 245 30.06 -28.78 -6.49
CA ALA A 245 30.71 -27.72 -5.72
C ALA A 245 31.56 -26.80 -6.62
N LEU A 246 32.34 -27.40 -7.54
CA LEU A 246 33.14 -26.63 -8.50
C LEU A 246 32.25 -25.86 -9.49
N ALA A 247 31.12 -26.45 -9.92
CA ALA A 247 30.18 -25.79 -10.82
C ALA A 247 29.54 -24.56 -10.18
N LEU A 248 29.17 -24.65 -8.89
CA LEU A 248 28.67 -23.53 -8.10
C LEU A 248 29.76 -22.48 -7.86
N GLU A 249 30.97 -22.88 -7.49
CA GLU A 249 32.11 -21.98 -7.26
C GLU A 249 32.44 -21.16 -8.52
N SER A 250 32.30 -21.79 -9.70
CA SER A 250 32.58 -21.15 -10.99
C SER A 250 31.70 -19.94 -11.26
N ILE A 251 30.49 -19.86 -10.67
CA ILE A 251 29.51 -18.78 -10.87
C ILE A 251 30.10 -17.42 -10.53
N LYS A 252 30.95 -17.35 -9.51
CA LYS A 252 31.66 -16.11 -9.12
C LYS A 252 32.40 -15.47 -10.30
N ASN A 253 32.86 -16.26 -11.26
CA ASN A 253 33.60 -15.76 -12.42
C ASN A 253 32.69 -15.41 -13.61
N ASP A 254 31.42 -15.81 -13.55
CA ASP A 254 30.45 -15.69 -14.66
C ASP A 254 29.48 -14.51 -14.46
N ILE A 255 29.52 -13.86 -13.30
CA ILE A 255 28.58 -12.82 -12.89
C ILE A 255 29.24 -11.44 -12.83
N ASN A 256 28.45 -10.40 -13.06
CA ASN A 256 28.88 -9.01 -12.84
C ASN A 256 28.43 -8.50 -11.46
N ASP A 257 29.08 -7.44 -10.98
CA ASP A 257 28.65 -6.74 -9.76
C ASP A 257 27.20 -6.23 -9.89
N ASN A 258 26.38 -6.45 -8.85
CA ASN A 258 24.95 -6.08 -8.76
C ASN A 258 24.00 -6.88 -9.69
N GLU A 259 24.32 -8.14 -9.99
CA GLU A 259 23.38 -9.09 -10.60
C GLU A 259 22.68 -9.93 -9.52
N LYS A 260 21.37 -10.19 -9.69
CA LYS A 260 20.67 -11.26 -8.97
C LYS A 260 20.83 -12.55 -9.76
N VAL A 261 21.32 -13.58 -9.11
CA VAL A 261 21.71 -14.83 -9.75
C VAL A 261 20.73 -15.93 -9.34
N ILE A 262 19.94 -16.42 -10.30
CA ILE A 262 19.05 -17.56 -10.06
C ILE A 262 19.67 -18.80 -10.72
N VAL A 263 20.15 -19.71 -9.90
CA VAL A 263 20.83 -20.93 -10.33
C VAL A 263 19.83 -22.09 -10.39
N TYR A 264 19.89 -22.86 -11.47
CA TYR A 264 19.22 -24.14 -11.61
C TYR A 264 20.28 -25.22 -11.80
N VAL A 265 20.49 -26.03 -10.77
CA VAL A 265 21.33 -27.23 -10.87
C VAL A 265 20.47 -28.38 -11.35
N VAL A 266 20.80 -28.91 -12.52
CA VAL A 266 20.16 -30.08 -13.11
C VAL A 266 21.12 -31.25 -12.96
N SER A 267 20.82 -32.20 -12.08
CA SER A 267 21.70 -33.35 -11.78
C SER A 267 20.91 -34.64 -11.56
N ASP A 268 21.54 -35.78 -11.87
CA ASP A 268 21.00 -37.11 -11.58
C ASP A 268 21.73 -37.83 -10.44
N GLY A 269 22.58 -37.13 -9.69
CA GLY A 269 23.41 -37.72 -8.66
C GLY A 269 23.90 -36.74 -7.59
N ILE A 270 24.73 -37.25 -6.69
CA ILE A 270 25.41 -36.47 -5.66
C ILE A 270 26.80 -36.03 -6.12
N GLU A 271 27.38 -35.09 -5.39
CA GLU A 271 28.79 -34.72 -5.49
C GLU A 271 29.70 -35.97 -5.36
N THR A 272 30.57 -36.19 -6.36
CA THR A 272 31.50 -37.34 -6.37
C THR A 272 32.97 -36.94 -6.44
N CYS A 273 33.25 -35.65 -6.49
CA CYS A 273 34.60 -35.09 -6.58
C CYS A 273 35.17 -34.61 -5.24
N GLY A 274 34.39 -34.70 -4.16
CA GLY A 274 34.83 -34.44 -2.79
C GLY A 274 34.74 -32.97 -2.37
N GLY A 275 34.06 -32.13 -3.15
CA GLY A 275 33.67 -30.79 -2.71
C GLY A 275 32.48 -30.80 -1.76
N ASP A 276 32.16 -29.63 -1.21
CA ASP A 276 30.98 -29.40 -0.36
C ASP A 276 30.10 -28.33 -1.01
N PRO A 277 29.02 -28.73 -1.72
CA PRO A 277 28.15 -27.77 -2.40
C PRO A 277 27.43 -26.83 -1.43
N VAL A 278 27.14 -27.24 -0.20
CA VAL A 278 26.45 -26.40 0.79
C VAL A 278 27.37 -25.28 1.24
N GLU A 279 28.63 -25.60 1.58
CA GLU A 279 29.61 -24.60 1.98
C GLU A 279 29.89 -23.60 0.85
N VAL A 280 29.95 -24.05 -0.40
CA VAL A 280 30.14 -23.15 -1.56
C VAL A 280 28.98 -22.16 -1.71
N VAL A 281 27.72 -22.60 -1.57
CA VAL A 281 26.56 -21.68 -1.66
C VAL A 281 26.62 -20.63 -0.55
N LYS A 282 27.00 -21.05 0.65
CA LYS A 282 27.17 -20.15 1.78
C LYS A 282 28.28 -19.13 1.52
N GLU A 283 29.44 -19.55 1.03
CA GLU A 283 30.55 -18.66 0.66
C GLU A 283 30.14 -17.64 -0.41
N LEU A 284 29.35 -18.05 -1.41
CA LEU A 284 28.83 -17.15 -2.45
C LEU A 284 27.92 -16.07 -1.83
N LYS A 285 27.01 -16.45 -0.93
CA LYS A 285 26.15 -15.49 -0.21
C LYS A 285 26.95 -14.56 0.70
N GLU A 286 27.93 -15.08 1.43
CA GLU A 286 28.83 -14.29 2.29
C GLU A 286 29.69 -13.30 1.49
N SER A 287 29.96 -13.60 0.21
CA SER A 287 30.67 -12.69 -0.70
C SER A 287 29.80 -11.55 -1.24
N GLY A 288 28.53 -11.48 -0.84
CA GLY A 288 27.60 -10.41 -1.22
C GLY A 288 26.85 -10.66 -2.53
N ILE A 289 26.88 -11.88 -3.06
CA ILE A 289 26.12 -12.26 -4.25
C ILE A 289 24.68 -12.57 -3.83
N ASP A 290 23.70 -11.86 -4.41
CA ASP A 290 22.27 -12.21 -4.29
C ASP A 290 22.01 -13.45 -5.16
N ILE A 291 22.19 -14.63 -4.56
CA ILE A 291 22.06 -15.92 -5.23
C ILE A 291 20.89 -16.72 -4.68
N THR A 292 20.07 -17.27 -5.58
CA THR A 292 19.06 -18.29 -5.28
C THR A 292 19.43 -19.60 -5.97
N VAL A 293 19.53 -20.72 -5.25
CA VAL A 293 19.91 -22.02 -5.83
C VAL A 293 18.75 -23.01 -5.80
N ASN A 294 18.20 -23.28 -6.98
CA ASN A 294 17.19 -24.32 -7.18
C ASN A 294 17.87 -25.60 -7.66
N ILE A 295 17.41 -26.74 -7.14
CA ILE A 295 17.93 -28.04 -7.54
C ILE A 295 16.81 -28.85 -8.20
N ILE A 296 17.08 -29.32 -9.41
CA ILE A 296 16.26 -30.26 -10.16
C ILE A 296 17.00 -31.60 -10.19
N GLY A 297 16.55 -32.51 -9.34
CA GLY A 297 17.08 -33.87 -9.25
C GLY A 297 16.38 -34.81 -10.23
N PHE A 298 17.15 -35.62 -10.96
CA PHE A 298 16.64 -36.63 -11.87
C PHE A 298 16.91 -38.04 -11.33
N ASP A 299 15.85 -38.76 -10.93
CA ASP A 299 15.96 -40.17 -10.50
C ASP A 299 17.01 -40.38 -9.38
N ILE A 300 16.96 -39.52 -8.36
CA ILE A 300 17.93 -39.49 -7.25
C ILE A 300 17.40 -40.31 -6.06
N ASP A 301 18.29 -41.09 -5.43
CA ASP A 301 17.99 -41.87 -4.23
C ASP A 301 17.74 -40.98 -2.99
N ASP A 302 17.14 -41.56 -1.95
CA ASP A 302 16.73 -40.83 -0.73
C ASP A 302 17.89 -40.10 -0.02
N ASN A 303 19.13 -40.60 -0.13
CA ASN A 303 20.28 -39.95 0.49
C ASN A 303 20.75 -38.76 -0.35
N GLY A 304 20.76 -38.89 -1.67
CA GLY A 304 21.08 -37.80 -2.57
C GLY A 304 20.04 -36.68 -2.54
N GLN A 305 18.75 -37.02 -2.43
CA GLN A 305 17.70 -36.02 -2.26
C GLN A 305 17.90 -35.15 -1.01
N ARG A 306 18.35 -35.76 0.11
CA ARG A 306 18.61 -35.01 1.34
C ARG A 306 19.73 -34.00 1.17
N LEU A 307 20.87 -34.45 0.62
CA LEU A 307 22.03 -33.58 0.41
C LEU A 307 21.68 -32.43 -0.55
N LEU A 308 21.00 -32.72 -1.65
CA LEU A 308 20.59 -31.70 -2.61
C LEU A 308 19.54 -30.73 -2.06
N LYS A 309 18.67 -31.19 -1.17
CA LYS A 309 17.76 -30.30 -0.43
C LYS A 309 18.51 -29.35 0.49
N GLU A 310 19.55 -29.82 1.17
CA GLU A 310 20.40 -28.94 2.00
C GLU A 310 21.06 -27.84 1.15
N VAL A 311 21.48 -28.15 -0.07
CA VAL A 311 22.01 -27.14 -1.01
C VAL A 311 20.96 -26.10 -1.41
N SER A 312 19.74 -26.54 -1.76
CA SER A 312 18.68 -25.59 -2.12
C SER A 312 18.24 -24.74 -0.93
N ASP A 313 18.13 -25.34 0.26
CA ASP A 313 17.75 -24.64 1.49
C ASP A 313 18.78 -23.55 1.84
N GLU A 314 20.08 -23.87 1.76
CA GLU A 314 21.17 -22.89 1.97
C GLU A 314 21.11 -21.76 0.91
N GLY A 315 20.75 -22.11 -0.32
CA GLY A 315 20.57 -21.18 -1.42
C GLY A 315 19.21 -20.48 -1.47
N ASN A 316 18.35 -20.58 -0.43
CA ASN A 316 16.99 -20.03 -0.42
C ASN A 316 16.12 -20.44 -1.64
N GLY A 317 16.41 -21.58 -2.27
CA GLY A 317 15.68 -22.11 -3.42
C GLY A 317 14.91 -23.38 -3.09
N GLU A 318 14.34 -24.00 -4.13
CA GLU A 318 13.55 -25.22 -3.99
C GLU A 318 14.31 -26.45 -4.52
N PHE A 319 14.16 -27.58 -3.81
CA PHE A 319 14.54 -28.90 -4.31
C PHE A 319 13.32 -29.60 -4.91
N LYS A 320 13.44 -30.03 -6.17
CA LYS A 320 12.45 -30.86 -6.83
C LYS A 320 13.11 -32.11 -7.41
N ASN A 321 12.69 -33.28 -6.91
CA ASN A 321 12.97 -34.54 -7.59
C ASN A 321 11.91 -34.77 -8.68
N VAL A 322 12.37 -34.98 -9.92
CA VAL A 322 11.52 -35.26 -11.08
C VAL A 322 11.89 -36.62 -11.64
N ASN A 323 10.88 -37.43 -11.97
CA ASN A 323 11.04 -38.79 -12.50
C ASN A 323 10.77 -38.85 -14.00
N SER A 324 10.48 -37.72 -14.64
CA SER A 324 10.26 -37.61 -16.08
C SER A 324 10.32 -36.16 -16.54
N GLN A 325 10.56 -35.95 -17.83
CA GLN A 325 10.38 -34.68 -18.52
C GLN A 325 9.00 -34.05 -18.27
N GLN A 326 7.94 -34.88 -18.29
CA GLN A 326 6.57 -34.43 -18.03
C GLN A 326 6.40 -33.84 -16.62
N GLU A 327 7.07 -34.42 -15.62
CA GLU A 327 7.05 -33.90 -14.24
C GLU A 327 7.82 -32.59 -14.11
N LEU A 328 8.93 -32.43 -14.82
CA LEU A 328 9.69 -31.18 -14.86
C LEU A 328 8.90 -30.06 -15.53
N ASN A 329 8.33 -30.32 -16.71
CA ASN A 329 7.50 -29.34 -17.43
C ASN A 329 6.25 -28.96 -16.61
N LYS A 330 5.64 -29.93 -15.92
CA LYS A 330 4.53 -29.68 -15.01
C LYS A 330 4.95 -28.80 -13.82
N TYR A 331 6.11 -29.05 -13.22
CA TYR A 331 6.62 -28.26 -12.10
C TYR A 331 6.87 -26.80 -12.52
N LEU A 332 7.55 -26.59 -13.64
CA LEU A 332 7.81 -25.23 -14.15
C LEU A 332 6.50 -24.49 -14.48
N ARG A 333 5.51 -25.16 -15.08
CA ARG A 333 4.16 -24.60 -15.30
C ARG A 333 3.46 -24.20 -14.02
N GLN A 334 3.57 -25.00 -12.96
CA GLN A 334 2.96 -24.69 -11.67
C GLN A 334 3.56 -23.42 -11.06
N GLN A 335 4.85 -23.18 -11.25
CA GLN A 335 5.48 -21.94 -10.78
C GLN A 335 4.91 -20.70 -11.48
N TYR A 336 4.71 -20.76 -12.80
CA TYR A 336 4.04 -19.68 -13.53
C TYR A 336 2.58 -19.47 -13.08
N GLU A 337 1.83 -20.55 -12.80
CA GLU A 337 0.45 -20.46 -12.28
C GLU A 337 0.39 -19.81 -10.88
N VAL A 338 1.33 -20.14 -10.00
CA VAL A 338 1.44 -19.53 -8.67
C VAL A 338 1.74 -18.03 -8.79
N GLN A 339 2.63 -17.63 -9.69
CA GLN A 339 2.93 -16.21 -9.89
C GLN A 339 1.73 -15.45 -10.48
N GLN A 340 1.03 -16.01 -11.47
CA GLN A 340 -0.22 -15.43 -11.99
C GLN A 340 -1.24 -15.20 -10.88
N TYR A 341 -1.42 -16.20 -10.01
CA TYR A 341 -2.36 -16.10 -8.90
C TYR A 341 -1.97 -14.99 -7.90
N LYS A 342 -0.69 -14.89 -7.53
CA LYS A 342 -0.20 -13.83 -6.63
C LYS A 342 -0.42 -12.44 -7.20
N TRP A 343 -0.12 -12.23 -8.48
CA TRP A 343 -0.35 -10.95 -9.15
C TRP A 343 -1.84 -10.61 -9.30
N SER A 344 -2.68 -11.61 -9.60
CA SER A 344 -4.13 -11.40 -9.64
C SER A 344 -4.67 -10.98 -8.27
N ASN A 345 -4.26 -11.68 -7.21
CA ASN A 345 -4.69 -11.35 -5.85
C ASN A 345 -4.19 -9.97 -5.40
N TRP A 346 -2.94 -9.61 -5.71
CA TRP A 346 -2.38 -8.30 -5.38
C TRP A 346 -3.18 -7.17 -6.04
N LYS A 347 -3.48 -7.33 -7.34
CA LYS A 347 -4.35 -6.41 -8.08
C LYS A 347 -5.71 -6.27 -7.41
N ASP A 348 -6.40 -7.38 -7.17
CA ASP A 348 -7.76 -7.36 -6.62
C ASP A 348 -7.78 -6.72 -5.22
N SER A 349 -6.76 -7.03 -4.39
CA SER A 349 -6.60 -6.43 -3.06
C SER A 349 -6.33 -4.93 -3.12
N GLY A 350 -5.52 -4.48 -4.08
CA GLY A 350 -5.21 -3.06 -4.27
C GLY A 350 -6.43 -2.26 -4.70
N VAL A 351 -7.22 -2.80 -5.62
CA VAL A 351 -8.49 -2.22 -6.05
C VAL A 351 -9.50 -2.13 -4.89
N GLU A 352 -9.60 -3.18 -4.08
CA GLU A 352 -10.47 -3.21 -2.90
C GLU A 352 -10.06 -2.14 -1.87
N GLN A 353 -8.78 -2.07 -1.51
CA GLN A 353 -8.28 -1.08 -0.55
C GLN A 353 -8.40 0.36 -1.07
N ALA A 354 -8.10 0.62 -2.33
CA ALA A 354 -8.28 1.95 -2.93
C ALA A 354 -9.75 2.40 -2.81
N THR A 355 -10.68 1.48 -3.11
CA THR A 355 -12.12 1.74 -3.00
C THR A 355 -12.54 2.02 -1.56
N GLN A 356 -12.05 1.23 -0.60
CA GLN A 356 -12.35 1.44 0.81
C GLN A 356 -11.86 2.80 1.32
N ILE A 357 -10.61 3.17 1.03
CA ILE A 357 -10.04 4.47 1.43
C ILE A 357 -10.84 5.62 0.81
N SER A 358 -11.21 5.49 -0.47
CA SER A 358 -12.05 6.45 -1.20
C SER A 358 -13.42 6.63 -0.55
N ASP A 359 -14.07 5.54 -0.13
CA ASP A 359 -15.38 5.59 0.52
C ASP A 359 -15.29 6.21 1.93
N GLU A 360 -14.28 5.84 2.71
CA GLU A 360 -14.02 6.41 4.04
C GLU A 360 -13.78 7.93 3.96
N LYS A 361 -12.91 8.39 3.05
CA LYS A 361 -12.65 9.83 2.85
C LYS A 361 -13.89 10.58 2.38
N LYS A 362 -14.72 10.00 1.50
CA LYS A 362 -15.98 10.63 1.07
C LYS A 362 -16.97 10.78 2.23
N LEU A 363 -17.07 9.79 3.11
CA LEU A 363 -17.92 9.87 4.30
C LEU A 363 -17.45 10.98 5.23
N GLN A 364 -16.14 11.08 5.50
CA GLN A 364 -15.58 12.18 6.29
C GLN A 364 -15.97 13.55 5.72
N ILE A 365 -15.92 13.74 4.40
CA ILE A 365 -16.35 15.00 3.77
C ILE A 365 -17.85 15.25 3.89
N VAL A 366 -18.68 14.21 3.88
CA VAL A 366 -20.13 14.35 4.16
C VAL A 366 -20.36 14.81 5.59
N ASP A 367 -19.65 14.21 6.56
CA ASP A 367 -19.78 14.57 7.97
C ASP A 367 -19.38 16.04 8.21
N ILE A 368 -18.24 16.47 7.63
CA ILE A 368 -17.79 17.88 7.74
C ILE A 368 -18.77 18.84 7.04
N GLU A 369 -19.31 18.47 5.87
CA GLU A 369 -20.34 19.27 5.19
C GLU A 369 -21.57 19.49 6.08
N ASP A 370 -22.01 18.44 6.77
CA ASP A 370 -23.16 18.48 7.67
C ASP A 370 -22.85 19.27 8.94
N GLU A 371 -21.65 19.17 9.50
CA GLU A 371 -21.19 19.98 10.64
C GLU A 371 -21.23 21.48 10.32
N ILE A 372 -20.64 21.92 9.20
CA ILE A 372 -20.67 23.33 8.79
C ILE A 372 -22.11 23.82 8.62
N LYS A 373 -22.99 23.00 8.02
CA LYS A 373 -24.42 23.34 7.88
C LYS A 373 -25.13 23.43 9.21
N ASN A 374 -24.82 22.55 10.16
CA ASN A 374 -25.41 22.59 11.50
C ASN A 374 -24.97 23.85 12.27
N ILE A 375 -23.70 24.24 12.16
CA ILE A 375 -23.20 25.50 12.72
C ILE A 375 -23.92 26.68 12.05
N ALA A 376 -24.03 26.69 10.71
CA ALA A 376 -24.77 27.71 9.96
C ALA A 376 -26.26 27.82 10.33
N ASN A 377 -26.93 26.69 10.54
CA ASN A 377 -28.31 26.67 11.01
C ASN A 377 -28.42 27.28 12.42
N THR A 378 -27.49 26.94 13.30
CA THR A 378 -27.45 27.48 14.68
C THR A 378 -27.24 28.99 14.68
N GLU A 379 -26.22 29.47 13.96
CA GLU A 379 -25.94 30.89 13.78
C GLU A 379 -27.17 31.62 13.21
N TYR A 380 -27.79 31.06 12.18
CA TYR A 380 -28.98 31.61 11.53
C TYR A 380 -30.16 31.74 12.51
N GLU A 381 -30.51 30.68 13.22
CA GLU A 381 -31.61 30.70 14.20
C GLU A 381 -31.35 31.72 15.31
N HIS A 382 -30.12 31.79 15.81
CA HIS A 382 -29.74 32.78 16.81
C HIS A 382 -29.87 34.22 16.28
N LEU A 383 -29.40 34.48 15.05
CA LEU A 383 -29.51 35.79 14.41
C LEU A 383 -30.96 36.18 14.11
N ILE A 384 -31.80 35.24 13.68
CA ILE A 384 -33.23 35.49 13.45
C ILE A 384 -33.97 35.79 14.75
N ASN A 385 -33.68 35.05 15.83
CA ASN A 385 -34.27 35.34 17.15
C ASN A 385 -33.82 36.70 17.69
N ALA A 386 -32.56 37.07 17.47
CA ALA A 386 -32.02 38.38 17.83
C ALA A 386 -32.67 39.51 17.00
N HIS A 387 -32.83 39.29 15.70
CA HIS A 387 -33.50 40.21 14.76
C HIS A 387 -34.96 40.45 15.18
N ALA A 388 -35.72 39.40 15.49
CA ALA A 388 -37.11 39.53 15.92
C ALA A 388 -37.24 40.32 17.24
N TYR A 389 -36.30 40.13 18.18
CA TYR A 389 -36.25 40.92 19.41
C TYR A 389 -35.85 42.38 19.15
N LEU A 390 -34.89 42.61 18.25
CA LEU A 390 -34.45 43.94 17.82
C LEU A 390 -35.62 44.73 17.18
N GLU A 391 -36.37 44.10 16.27
CA GLU A 391 -37.55 44.68 15.62
C GLU A 391 -38.59 45.12 16.65
N LYS A 392 -38.89 44.27 17.63
CA LYS A 392 -39.81 44.59 18.72
C LYS A 392 -39.30 45.73 19.60
N THR A 393 -37.99 45.80 19.84
CA THR A 393 -37.36 46.79 20.74
C THR A 393 -37.34 48.18 20.12
N PHE A 394 -37.17 48.25 18.79
CA PHE A 394 -37.05 49.49 18.03
C PHE A 394 -38.20 49.68 17.03
N GLU A 395 -39.40 49.19 17.33
CA GLU A 395 -40.59 49.21 16.44
C GLU A 395 -40.99 50.64 16.00
N GLU A 396 -40.72 51.65 16.84
CA GLU A 396 -41.03 53.06 16.53
C GLU A 396 -39.93 53.76 15.69
N SER A 397 -38.82 53.07 15.40
CA SER A 397 -37.71 53.59 14.61
C SER A 397 -37.94 53.42 13.10
N ASN A 398 -37.36 54.31 12.29
CA ASN A 398 -37.44 54.23 10.83
C ASN A 398 -36.30 53.34 10.27
N ILE A 399 -36.27 52.07 10.69
CA ILE A 399 -35.28 51.06 10.29
C ILE A 399 -35.96 50.07 9.34
N ASP A 400 -35.28 49.68 8.25
CA ASP A 400 -35.75 48.60 7.38
C ASP A 400 -35.31 47.24 7.92
N PHE A 401 -36.14 46.63 8.78
CA PHE A 401 -35.82 45.32 9.36
C PHE A 401 -35.79 44.19 8.33
N ASP A 402 -36.45 44.35 7.17
CA ASP A 402 -36.39 43.35 6.10
C ASP A 402 -34.99 43.29 5.47
N GLU A 403 -34.27 44.41 5.41
CA GLU A 403 -32.89 44.46 4.91
C GLU A 403 -31.93 43.71 5.85
N ILE A 404 -32.11 43.85 7.17
CA ILE A 404 -31.31 43.10 8.16
C ILE A 404 -31.55 41.59 8.01
N ALA A 405 -32.82 41.17 7.86
CA ALA A 405 -33.15 39.78 7.61
C ALA A 405 -32.57 39.28 6.27
N SER A 406 -32.53 40.13 5.24
CA SER A 406 -31.90 39.83 3.94
C SER A 406 -30.40 39.54 4.09
N LEU A 407 -29.67 40.37 4.85
CA LEU A 407 -28.24 40.17 5.13
C LEU A 407 -27.96 38.85 5.88
N ILE A 408 -28.80 38.52 6.87
CA ILE A 408 -28.72 37.24 7.61
C ILE A 408 -28.93 36.05 6.65
N ASN A 409 -29.95 36.13 5.79
CA ASN A 409 -30.24 35.09 4.78
C ASN A 409 -29.10 34.96 3.76
N GLU A 410 -28.50 36.07 3.32
CA GLU A 410 -27.39 36.07 2.37
C GLU A 410 -26.17 35.35 2.96
N ARG A 411 -25.84 35.64 4.23
CA ARG A 411 -24.72 34.99 4.92
C ARG A 411 -24.96 33.49 5.06
N TYR A 412 -26.12 33.08 5.57
CA TYR A 412 -26.47 31.66 5.69
C TYR A 412 -26.37 30.93 4.33
N SER A 413 -26.86 31.57 3.27
CA SER A 413 -26.80 31.04 1.90
C SER A 413 -25.36 30.89 1.40
N LYS A 414 -24.48 31.88 1.66
CA LYS A 414 -23.05 31.81 1.29
C LYS A 414 -22.35 30.65 1.98
N ILE A 415 -22.55 30.47 3.28
CA ILE A 415 -21.92 29.40 4.07
C ILE A 415 -22.43 28.03 3.62
N SER A 416 -23.76 27.87 3.51
CA SER A 416 -24.38 26.61 3.07
C SER A 416 -23.94 26.21 1.66
N LYS A 417 -23.83 27.20 0.76
CA LYS A 417 -23.34 26.98 -0.60
C LYS A 417 -21.86 26.61 -0.60
N TYR A 418 -21.02 27.29 0.18
CA TYR A 418 -19.61 26.95 0.33
C TYR A 418 -19.44 25.51 0.81
N ALA A 419 -20.13 25.12 1.89
CA ALA A 419 -20.04 23.76 2.45
C ALA A 419 -20.35 22.70 1.39
N ARG A 420 -21.44 22.88 0.63
CA ARG A 420 -21.84 21.96 -0.43
C ARG A 420 -20.86 21.95 -1.61
N ASP A 421 -20.55 23.12 -2.17
CA ASP A 421 -19.80 23.22 -3.43
C ASP A 421 -18.33 22.80 -3.22
N THR A 422 -17.73 23.15 -2.07
CA THR A 422 -16.37 22.71 -1.70
C THR A 422 -16.32 21.21 -1.45
N SER A 423 -17.27 20.67 -0.68
CA SER A 423 -17.33 19.23 -0.37
C SER A 423 -17.59 18.39 -1.63
N GLU A 424 -18.43 18.87 -2.55
CA GLU A 424 -18.65 18.24 -3.86
C GLU A 424 -17.36 18.21 -4.68
N SER A 425 -16.62 19.32 -4.73
CA SER A 425 -15.32 19.38 -5.41
C SER A 425 -14.32 18.38 -4.84
N ILE A 426 -14.21 18.28 -3.51
CA ILE A 426 -13.27 17.34 -2.86
C ILE A 426 -13.70 15.89 -3.14
N ARG A 427 -14.99 15.54 -3.00
CA ARG A 427 -15.48 14.19 -3.33
C ARG A 427 -15.24 13.82 -4.80
N SER A 428 -15.35 14.78 -5.71
CA SER A 428 -15.00 14.59 -7.12
C SER A 428 -13.52 14.28 -7.30
N ASN A 429 -12.63 15.02 -6.64
CA ASN A 429 -11.19 14.73 -6.67
C ASN A 429 -10.86 13.35 -6.09
N ILE A 430 -11.45 12.98 -4.95
CA ILE A 430 -11.29 11.64 -4.34
C ILE A 430 -11.69 10.56 -5.35
N MET A 431 -12.81 10.74 -6.07
CA MET A 431 -13.25 9.79 -7.10
C MET A 431 -12.27 9.70 -8.28
N MET A 432 -11.71 10.82 -8.72
CA MET A 432 -10.70 10.85 -9.78
C MET A 432 -9.42 10.14 -9.33
N ASN A 433 -8.89 10.47 -8.16
CA ASN A 433 -7.69 9.86 -7.59
C ASN A 433 -7.88 8.35 -7.38
N ASN A 434 -9.05 7.93 -6.89
CA ASN A 434 -9.39 6.50 -6.77
C ASN A 434 -9.41 5.79 -8.13
N SER A 435 -9.97 6.44 -9.16
CA SER A 435 -10.04 5.86 -10.50
C SER A 435 -8.65 5.70 -11.11
N GLU A 436 -7.76 6.66 -10.87
CA GLU A 436 -6.36 6.58 -11.28
C GLU A 436 -5.64 5.45 -10.56
N GLU A 437 -5.81 5.33 -9.25
CA GLU A 437 -5.15 4.29 -8.45
C GLU A 437 -5.63 2.88 -8.84
N ILE A 438 -6.95 2.69 -8.99
CA ILE A 438 -7.53 1.44 -9.51
C ILE A 438 -6.97 1.11 -10.90
N ARG A 439 -6.80 2.11 -11.77
CA ARG A 439 -6.22 1.90 -13.10
C ARG A 439 -4.77 1.44 -12.98
N ASN A 440 -3.97 2.03 -12.11
CA ASN A 440 -2.57 1.66 -11.90
C ASN A 440 -2.44 0.18 -11.46
N TYR A 441 -3.22 -0.25 -10.46
CA TYR A 441 -3.23 -1.66 -10.02
C TYR A 441 -3.70 -2.61 -11.12
N ASN A 442 -4.74 -2.24 -11.88
CA ASN A 442 -5.22 -3.08 -12.98
C ASN A 442 -4.19 -3.19 -14.11
N GLU A 443 -3.62 -2.08 -14.57
CA GLU A 443 -2.62 -2.07 -15.64
C GLU A 443 -1.38 -2.88 -15.23
N GLU A 444 -0.85 -2.66 -14.02
CA GLU A 444 0.32 -3.40 -13.53
C GLU A 444 0.03 -4.89 -13.34
N GLY A 445 -1.07 -5.21 -12.64
CA GLY A 445 -1.45 -6.60 -12.38
C GLY A 445 -1.75 -7.39 -13.66
N ASP A 446 -2.50 -6.81 -14.60
CA ASP A 446 -2.82 -7.48 -15.86
C ASP A 446 -1.58 -7.66 -16.74
N ASN A 447 -0.67 -6.68 -16.79
CA ASN A 447 0.60 -6.84 -17.50
C ASN A 447 1.41 -8.01 -16.94
N LYS A 448 1.57 -8.09 -15.62
CA LYS A 448 2.32 -9.18 -14.96
C LYS A 448 1.65 -10.55 -15.12
N VAL A 449 0.32 -10.61 -15.07
CA VAL A 449 -0.42 -11.86 -15.34
C VAL A 449 -0.23 -12.29 -16.80
N ASN A 450 -0.32 -11.36 -17.75
CA ASN A 450 -0.16 -11.65 -19.18
C ASN A 450 1.26 -12.10 -19.53
N GLU A 451 2.29 -11.45 -18.95
CA GLU A 451 3.68 -11.91 -19.04
C GLU A 451 3.79 -13.37 -18.62
N ASN A 452 3.28 -13.72 -17.43
CA ASN A 452 3.31 -15.10 -16.96
C ASN A 452 2.48 -16.07 -17.83
N ILE A 453 1.39 -15.64 -18.47
CA ILE A 453 0.61 -16.49 -19.40
C ILE A 453 1.40 -16.77 -20.66
N ILE A 454 2.04 -15.74 -21.23
CA ILE A 454 2.91 -15.88 -22.40
C ILE A 454 4.04 -16.84 -22.06
N GLU A 455 4.73 -16.64 -20.92
CA GLU A 455 5.83 -17.52 -20.50
C GLU A 455 5.36 -18.97 -20.26
N LYS A 456 4.21 -19.17 -19.62
CA LYS A 456 3.61 -20.50 -19.44
C LYS A 456 3.26 -21.17 -20.77
N SER A 457 2.80 -20.42 -21.77
CA SER A 457 2.39 -20.98 -23.06
C SER A 457 3.55 -21.58 -23.85
N LYS A 458 4.75 -21.00 -23.70
CA LYS A 458 6.00 -21.50 -24.29
C LYS A 458 6.44 -22.86 -23.72
N VAL A 459 5.88 -23.29 -22.59
CA VAL A 459 6.14 -24.63 -22.00
C VAL A 459 5.25 -25.73 -22.61
N ASN A 460 4.30 -25.40 -23.48
CA ASN A 460 3.40 -26.38 -24.13
C ASN A 460 3.71 -26.63 -25.61
N GLU A 461 4.60 -25.84 -26.22
CA GLU A 461 5.10 -26.03 -27.60
C GLU A 461 6.47 -26.70 -27.57
#